data_AF-A0A959NLP3-F1
#
_entry.id   AF-A0A959NLP3-F1
#
_cell.length_a   1.000
_cell.length_b   1.000
_cell.length_c   1.000
_cell.angle_alpha   90.00
_cell.angle_beta   90.00
_cell.angle_gamma   90.00
#
_symmetry.space_group_name_H-M   'P 1'
#
loop_
_entity.id
_entity.type
_entity.pdbx_description
1 polymer ?
#
loop_
_entity_poly.entity_id
_entity_poly.type
_entity_poly.pdbx_seq_one_letter_code
_entity_poly.pdbx_strand_id
1 'polypeptide(L)'
;MKILIKTLAILMIFLTVNISAQESDYSKYPGFVNFGDLSSMQDGEEVTEILIEEKLLRMVSKFTDDDEELSGLIGGLKLIKVNTFEVTPSNSAQLIARANSIDKDLMNKKWDRIVKTKSKGEVANVYLKTAGDDEFVGLTVVTVDEHGDAAFVNIVGSINMDALGKLGKKFDIPGLDDIKKDKD
;
A
#
# COMPACT_ATOMS: atom_id res chain seq x y z
N MET A 1 48.34 29.49 -23.80
CA MET A 1 48.01 28.56 -22.71
C MET A 1 47.24 29.17 -21.54
N LYS A 2 47.62 30.33 -20.99
CA LYS A 2 46.97 30.91 -19.80
C LYS A 2 45.51 31.39 -19.99
N ILE A 3 45.09 31.68 -21.22
CA ILE A 3 43.72 32.12 -21.54
C ILE A 3 42.77 30.93 -21.75
N LEU A 4 43.28 29.81 -22.29
CA LEU A 4 42.50 28.58 -22.54
C LEU A 4 42.13 27.85 -21.23
N ILE A 5 42.97 27.96 -20.20
CA ILE A 5 42.71 27.41 -18.86
C ILE A 5 41.63 28.21 -18.13
N LYS A 6 41.52 29.53 -18.39
CA LYS A 6 40.51 30.39 -17.76
C LYS A 6 39.12 30.18 -18.33
N THR A 7 38.98 29.87 -19.62
CA THR A 7 37.67 29.55 -20.21
C THR A 7 37.17 28.16 -19.83
N LEU A 8 38.06 27.18 -19.60
CA LEU A 8 37.68 25.85 -19.13
C LEU A 8 37.22 25.85 -17.65
N ALA A 9 37.77 26.74 -16.83
CA ALA A 9 37.36 26.90 -15.43
C ALA A 9 35.98 27.58 -15.27
N ILE A 10 35.54 28.37 -16.25
CA ILE A 10 34.23 29.06 -16.21
C ILE A 10 33.08 28.13 -16.63
N LEU A 11 33.36 27.08 -17.41
CA LEU A 11 32.34 26.10 -17.82
C LEU A 11 32.08 25.03 -16.72
N MET A 12 32.91 24.95 -15.69
CA MET A 12 32.86 23.88 -14.67
C MET A 12 32.01 24.24 -13.44
N ILE A 13 31.37 25.41 -13.40
CA ILE A 13 30.63 25.90 -12.21
C ILE A 13 29.11 25.62 -12.27
N PHE A 14 28.57 25.10 -13.37
CA PHE A 14 27.11 24.87 -13.52
C PHE A 14 26.65 23.40 -13.56
N LEU A 15 27.51 22.43 -13.21
CA LEU A 15 27.08 21.03 -13.01
C LEU A 15 27.17 20.61 -11.54
N THR A 16 26.59 21.41 -10.63
CA THR A 16 26.05 20.85 -9.38
C THR A 16 24.74 20.14 -9.72
N VAL A 17 24.87 18.96 -10.34
CA VAL A 17 23.75 18.03 -10.47
C VAL A 17 23.44 17.59 -9.04
N ASN A 18 22.46 18.27 -8.43
CA ASN A 18 21.84 17.79 -7.20
C ASN A 18 21.18 16.47 -7.59
N ILE A 19 21.90 15.37 -7.38
CA ILE A 19 21.31 14.04 -7.32
C ILE A 19 20.55 14.04 -6.00
N SER A 20 19.43 14.76 -5.95
CA SER A 20 18.43 14.52 -4.94
C SER A 20 17.92 13.12 -5.25
N ALA A 21 18.25 12.16 -4.39
CA ALA A 21 17.47 10.93 -4.28
C ALA A 21 16.03 11.37 -3.98
N GLN A 22 15.24 11.55 -5.03
CA GLN A 22 13.83 11.89 -4.91
C GLN A 22 13.16 10.67 -4.30
N GLU A 23 13.00 10.71 -2.97
CA GLU A 23 12.05 9.87 -2.28
C GLU A 23 10.68 10.14 -2.90
N SER A 24 9.99 9.07 -3.27
CA SER A 24 8.72 9.19 -3.96
C SER A 24 7.67 9.57 -2.91
N ASP A 25 7.20 10.81 -2.94
CA ASP A 25 6.08 11.23 -2.08
C ASP A 25 4.78 10.60 -2.57
N TYR A 26 4.35 9.54 -1.90
CA TYR A 26 3.09 8.85 -2.18
C TYR A 26 1.88 9.49 -1.49
N SER A 27 2.08 10.41 -0.54
CA SER A 27 0.99 10.99 0.25
C SER A 27 -0.01 11.80 -0.58
N LYS A 28 0.42 12.23 -1.78
CA LYS A 28 -0.41 12.91 -2.79
C LYS A 28 -1.41 12.01 -3.51
N TYR A 29 -1.23 10.68 -3.48
CA TYR A 29 -2.12 9.77 -4.20
C TYR A 29 -3.40 9.52 -3.39
N PRO A 30 -4.59 9.52 -4.02
CA PRO A 30 -5.86 9.33 -3.30
C PRO A 30 -5.96 8.01 -2.54
N GLY A 31 -5.30 6.96 -3.03
CA GLY A 31 -5.25 5.63 -2.41
C GLY A 31 -4.28 5.50 -1.24
N PHE A 32 -3.49 6.53 -0.93
CA PHE A 32 -2.52 6.46 0.16
C PHE A 32 -3.19 6.55 1.53
N VAL A 33 -2.79 5.65 2.43
CA VAL A 33 -3.24 5.63 3.82
C VAL A 33 -2.04 5.77 4.75
N ASN A 34 -2.11 6.78 5.62
CA ASN A 34 -1.18 6.92 6.73
C ASN A 34 -1.72 6.12 7.92
N PHE A 35 -1.09 4.99 8.22
CA PHE A 35 -1.41 4.20 9.41
C PHE A 35 -0.90 4.81 10.72
N GLY A 36 -0.21 5.95 10.66
CA GLY A 36 0.46 6.59 11.79
C GLY A 36 1.73 5.83 12.18
N ASP A 37 2.27 6.18 13.35
CA ASP A 37 3.43 5.49 13.92
C ASP A 37 3.01 4.13 14.50
N LEU A 38 3.49 3.06 13.87
CA LEU A 38 3.27 1.68 14.31
C LEU A 38 4.48 1.12 15.07
N SER A 39 5.60 1.85 15.14
CA SER A 39 6.82 1.38 15.82
C SER A 39 6.60 1.18 17.32
N SER A 40 5.74 2.01 17.93
CA SER A 40 5.33 1.86 19.33
C SER A 40 4.54 0.58 19.66
N MET A 41 4.17 -0.22 18.65
CA MET A 41 3.40 -1.47 18.79
C MET A 41 4.28 -2.72 18.61
N GLN A 42 5.59 -2.54 18.39
CA GLN A 42 6.59 -3.59 18.15
C GLN A 42 7.00 -4.35 19.43
N ASP A 43 6.07 -4.52 20.38
CA ASP A 43 6.31 -5.27 21.62
C ASP A 43 6.30 -6.81 21.42
N GLY A 44 5.90 -7.28 20.25
CA GLY A 44 5.91 -8.69 19.86
C GLY A 44 7.26 -9.15 19.30
N GLU A 45 7.51 -10.46 19.28
CA GLU A 45 8.77 -11.01 18.76
C GLU A 45 8.80 -10.98 17.22
N GLU A 46 7.62 -10.94 16.58
CA GLU A 46 7.47 -10.93 15.13
C GLU A 46 6.85 -9.62 14.62
N VAL A 47 7.65 -8.86 13.88
CA VAL A 47 7.24 -7.65 13.16
C VAL A 47 7.72 -7.78 11.72
N THR A 48 6.80 -7.71 10.76
CA THR A 48 7.15 -7.69 9.33
C THR A 48 6.73 -6.37 8.71
N GLU A 49 7.69 -5.72 8.05
CA GLU A 49 7.45 -4.50 7.28
C GLU A 49 7.83 -4.74 5.83
N ILE A 50 6.87 -4.58 4.92
CA ILE A 50 7.07 -4.67 3.48
C ILE A 50 6.73 -3.32 2.88
N LEU A 51 7.69 -2.72 2.21
CA LEU A 51 7.52 -1.48 1.46
C LEU A 51 8.03 -1.70 0.04
N ILE A 52 7.12 -1.83 -0.92
CA ILE A 52 7.44 -2.02 -2.33
C ILE A 52 6.98 -0.78 -3.09
N GLU A 53 7.94 -0.02 -3.56
CA GLU A 53 7.73 1.21 -4.32
C GLU A 53 7.56 0.97 -5.82
N GLU A 54 7.01 1.95 -6.53
CA GLU A 54 6.67 1.89 -7.97
C GLU A 54 7.80 1.35 -8.84
N LYS A 55 9.06 1.74 -8.56
CA LYS A 55 10.21 1.29 -9.35
C LYS A 55 10.44 -0.21 -9.25
N LEU A 56 10.27 -0.78 -8.06
CA LEU A 56 10.42 -2.23 -7.83
C LEU A 56 9.20 -2.98 -8.35
N LEU A 57 7.99 -2.45 -8.16
CA LEU A 57 6.76 -3.01 -8.75
C LEU A 57 6.87 -3.12 -10.28
N ARG A 58 7.30 -2.04 -10.94
CA ARG A 58 7.55 -2.04 -12.40
C ARG A 58 8.70 -2.96 -12.84
N MET A 59 9.63 -3.27 -11.95
CA MET A 59 10.67 -4.26 -12.24
C MET A 59 10.06 -5.66 -12.16
N VAL A 60 9.31 -5.96 -11.10
CA VAL A 60 8.62 -7.25 -10.91
C VAL A 60 7.65 -7.52 -12.06
N SER A 61 6.87 -6.53 -12.49
CA SER A 61 5.89 -6.71 -13.57
C SER A 61 6.52 -7.20 -14.89
N LYS A 62 7.77 -6.82 -15.18
CA LYS A 62 8.52 -7.27 -16.36
C LYS A 62 9.07 -8.69 -16.24
N PHE A 63 9.25 -9.18 -15.02
CA PHE A 63 9.67 -10.57 -14.79
C PHE A 63 8.48 -11.52 -14.79
N THR A 64 7.26 -11.00 -14.64
CA THR A 64 6.01 -11.75 -14.67
C THR A 64 5.28 -11.61 -16.01
N ASP A 65 5.99 -11.29 -17.10
CA ASP A 65 5.39 -11.09 -18.43
C ASP A 65 4.74 -12.38 -18.98
N ASP A 66 5.07 -13.55 -18.42
CA ASP A 66 4.43 -14.84 -18.70
C ASP A 66 3.06 -15.02 -18.00
N ASP A 67 2.72 -14.13 -17.07
CA ASP A 67 1.44 -14.06 -16.37
C ASP A 67 0.82 -12.67 -16.60
N GLU A 68 0.04 -12.54 -17.68
CA GLU A 68 -0.58 -11.27 -18.09
C GLU A 68 -1.47 -10.68 -16.98
N GLU A 69 -2.18 -11.53 -16.21
CA GLU A 69 -2.99 -11.08 -15.08
C GLU A 69 -2.14 -10.45 -13.98
N LEU A 70 -1.06 -11.11 -13.58
CA LEU A 70 -0.17 -10.62 -12.53
C LEU A 70 0.60 -9.38 -12.98
N SER A 71 1.12 -9.37 -14.21
CA SER A 71 1.80 -8.21 -14.80
C SER A 71 0.87 -7.00 -14.90
N GLY A 72 -0.37 -7.22 -15.36
CA GLY A 72 -1.39 -6.18 -15.46
C GLY A 72 -1.81 -5.59 -14.10
N LEU A 73 -1.91 -6.44 -13.06
CA LEU A 73 -2.16 -5.97 -11.70
C LEU A 73 -0.99 -5.13 -11.18
N ILE A 74 0.23 -5.68 -11.19
CA ILE A 74 1.41 -5.05 -10.59
C ILE A 74 1.80 -3.77 -11.33
N GLY A 75 1.67 -3.75 -12.66
CA GLY A 75 2.07 -2.61 -13.50
C GLY A 75 1.29 -1.32 -13.24
N GLY A 76 0.07 -1.42 -12.70
CA GLY A 76 -0.75 -0.26 -12.32
C GLY A 76 -0.43 0.30 -10.93
N LEU A 77 0.33 -0.44 -10.11
CA LEU A 77 0.57 -0.09 -8.72
C LEU A 77 1.69 0.94 -8.57
N LYS A 78 1.55 1.77 -7.54
CA LYS A 78 2.50 2.81 -7.10
C LYS A 78 3.18 2.43 -5.80
N LEU A 79 2.45 1.78 -4.90
CA LEU A 79 2.93 1.43 -3.57
C LEU A 79 2.23 0.16 -3.08
N ILE A 80 2.98 -0.74 -2.49
CA ILE A 80 2.46 -1.76 -1.57
C ILE A 80 3.15 -1.55 -0.23
N LYS A 81 2.37 -1.30 0.82
CA LYS A 81 2.82 -1.20 2.19
C LYS A 81 2.11 -2.25 3.03
N VAL A 82 2.86 -3.10 3.72
CA VAL A 82 2.34 -4.08 4.68
C VAL A 82 3.10 -3.94 5.99
N ASN A 83 2.37 -3.84 7.08
CA ASN A 83 2.92 -3.97 8.43
C ASN A 83 2.14 -5.06 9.15
N THR A 84 2.82 -6.09 9.62
CA THR A 84 2.23 -7.12 10.50
C THR A 84 2.91 -7.15 11.85
N PHE A 85 2.12 -7.49 12.87
CA PHE A 85 2.53 -7.58 14.26
C PHE A 85 1.88 -8.80 14.90
N GLU A 86 2.64 -9.55 15.67
CA GLU A 86 2.07 -10.48 16.64
C GLU A 86 1.26 -9.68 17.69
N VAL A 87 0.04 -10.12 17.96
CA VAL A 87 -0.81 -9.48 18.97
C VAL A 87 -0.58 -10.13 20.33
N THR A 88 -0.14 -9.32 21.27
CA THR A 88 0.11 -9.70 22.66
C THR A 88 -0.85 -8.98 23.60
N PRO A 89 -1.00 -9.44 24.85
CA PRO A 89 -1.77 -8.72 25.86
C PRO A 89 -1.28 -7.28 26.11
N SER A 90 -0.01 -6.96 25.83
CA SER A 90 0.54 -5.61 26.03
C SER A 90 0.19 -4.64 24.90
N ASN A 91 0.13 -5.10 23.64
CA ASN A 91 -0.10 -4.25 22.47
C ASN A 91 -1.55 -4.30 21.91
N SER A 92 -2.35 -5.33 22.26
CA SER A 92 -3.69 -5.57 21.71
C SER A 92 -4.62 -4.36 21.80
N ALA A 93 -4.71 -3.73 22.98
CA ALA A 93 -5.57 -2.55 23.17
C ALA A 93 -5.14 -1.38 22.28
N GLN A 94 -3.83 -1.20 22.07
CA GLN A 94 -3.27 -0.14 21.25
C GLN A 94 -3.52 -0.40 19.75
N LEU A 95 -3.35 -1.64 19.31
CA LEU A 95 -3.62 -2.08 17.93
C LEU A 95 -5.11 -1.93 17.58
N ILE A 96 -6.01 -2.35 18.47
CA ILE A 96 -7.45 -2.17 18.31
C ILE A 96 -7.80 -0.67 18.27
N ALA A 97 -7.22 0.15 19.15
CA ALA A 97 -7.45 1.59 19.13
C ALA A 97 -6.97 2.21 17.80
N ARG A 98 -5.81 1.76 17.27
CA ARG A 98 -5.29 2.21 15.98
C ARG A 98 -6.19 1.81 14.82
N ALA A 99 -6.65 0.56 14.78
CA ALA A 99 -7.59 0.09 13.77
C ALA A 99 -8.88 0.91 13.76
N ASN A 100 -9.44 1.25 14.93
CA ASN A 100 -10.62 2.10 15.03
C ASN A 100 -10.34 3.56 14.63
N SER A 101 -9.13 4.08 14.85
CA SER A 101 -8.73 5.41 14.36
C SER A 101 -8.66 5.45 12.84
N ILE A 102 -8.04 4.43 12.23
CA ILE A 102 -7.93 4.30 10.77
C ILE A 102 -9.33 4.18 10.15
N ASP A 103 -10.23 3.37 10.72
CA ASP A 103 -11.63 3.28 10.26
C ASP A 103 -12.28 4.66 10.18
N LYS A 104 -12.21 5.45 11.27
CA LYS A 104 -12.79 6.80 11.31
C LYS A 104 -12.17 7.72 10.25
N ASP A 105 -10.84 7.70 10.10
CA ASP A 105 -10.13 8.54 9.13
C ASP A 105 -10.50 8.19 7.69
N LEU A 106 -10.61 6.90 7.36
CA LEU A 106 -10.99 6.43 6.03
C LEU A 106 -12.44 6.75 5.69
N MET A 107 -13.36 6.60 6.65
CA MET A 107 -14.76 7.02 6.47
C MET A 107 -14.88 8.52 6.22
N ASN A 108 -14.12 9.34 6.96
CA ASN A 108 -14.08 10.80 6.73
C ASN A 108 -13.50 11.16 5.35
N LYS A 109 -12.55 10.36 4.84
CA LYS A 109 -11.93 10.51 3.52
C LYS A 109 -12.74 9.87 2.37
N LYS A 110 -13.97 9.41 2.64
CA LYS A 110 -14.86 8.79 1.64
C LYS A 110 -14.22 7.58 0.94
N TRP A 111 -13.63 6.70 1.75
CA TRP A 111 -13.32 5.33 1.31
C TRP A 111 -14.56 4.46 1.47
N ASP A 112 -14.75 3.54 0.53
CA ASP A 112 -15.83 2.58 0.57
C ASP A 112 -15.39 1.37 1.41
N ARG A 113 -16.06 1.12 2.54
CA ARG A 113 -15.81 -0.08 3.35
C ARG A 113 -16.65 -1.23 2.82
N ILE A 114 -15.99 -2.16 2.14
CA ILE A 114 -16.63 -3.32 1.52
C ILE A 114 -16.70 -4.55 2.45
N VAL A 115 -15.82 -4.61 3.45
CA VAL A 115 -15.84 -5.67 4.47
C VAL A 115 -15.72 -5.03 5.85
N LYS A 116 -16.55 -5.50 6.79
CA LYS A 116 -16.46 -5.16 8.21
C LYS A 116 -16.81 -6.37 9.07
N THR A 117 -15.83 -6.84 9.82
CA THR A 117 -15.98 -7.76 10.94
C THR A 117 -15.59 -7.04 12.21
N LYS A 118 -16.45 -7.14 13.22
CA LYS A 118 -16.15 -6.65 14.56
C LYS A 118 -16.76 -7.61 15.57
N SER A 119 -15.91 -8.34 16.27
CA SER A 119 -16.28 -9.23 17.37
C SER A 119 -15.50 -8.84 18.63
N LYS A 120 -15.63 -9.61 19.71
CA LYS A 120 -14.84 -9.35 20.92
C LYS A 120 -13.40 -9.76 20.62
N GLY A 121 -12.48 -8.80 20.60
CA GLY A 121 -11.07 -9.06 20.34
C GLY A 121 -10.66 -9.08 18.87
N GLU A 122 -11.62 -9.02 17.95
CA GLU A 122 -11.36 -9.14 16.52
C GLU A 122 -11.90 -7.94 15.76
N VAL A 123 -11.07 -7.40 14.87
CA VAL A 123 -11.43 -6.36 13.91
C VAL A 123 -10.88 -6.77 12.56
N ALA A 124 -11.71 -6.80 11.53
CA ALA A 124 -11.25 -6.92 10.15
C ALA A 124 -12.03 -5.96 9.26
N ASN A 125 -11.33 -5.07 8.56
CA ASN A 125 -11.94 -4.14 7.63
C ASN A 125 -11.19 -4.15 6.31
N VAL A 126 -11.94 -4.09 5.21
CA VAL A 126 -11.40 -3.90 3.86
C VAL A 126 -12.04 -2.66 3.25
N TYR A 127 -11.21 -1.80 2.68
CA TYR A 127 -11.61 -0.52 2.10
C TYR A 127 -11.11 -0.38 0.68
N LEU A 128 -11.93 0.21 -0.18
CA LEU A 128 -11.59 0.61 -1.53
C LEU A 128 -11.64 2.12 -1.68
N LYS A 129 -10.75 2.67 -2.50
CA LYS A 129 -10.79 4.07 -2.93
C LYS A 129 -11.02 4.11 -4.43
N THR A 130 -12.03 4.86 -4.83
CA THR A 130 -12.29 5.21 -6.23
C THR A 130 -11.83 6.64 -6.53
N ALA A 131 -11.35 6.89 -7.76
CA ALA A 131 -11.19 8.21 -8.34
C ALA A 131 -12.28 8.44 -9.42
N GLY A 132 -12.44 9.68 -9.90
CA GLY A 132 -13.40 9.98 -10.98
C GLY A 132 -13.17 9.04 -12.17
N ASP A 133 -14.26 8.50 -12.72
CA ASP A 133 -14.35 7.41 -13.72
C ASP A 133 -14.40 5.98 -13.14
N ASP A 134 -14.80 5.80 -11.88
CA ASP A 134 -14.92 4.51 -11.19
C ASP A 134 -13.61 3.69 -11.15
N GLU A 135 -12.47 4.36 -11.35
CA GLU A 135 -11.16 3.74 -11.27
C GLU A 135 -10.82 3.45 -9.80
N PHE A 136 -10.53 2.19 -9.48
CA PHE A 136 -10.02 1.82 -8.17
C PHE A 136 -8.56 2.24 -8.03
N VAL A 137 -8.31 3.21 -7.17
CA VAL A 137 -6.99 3.84 -6.98
C VAL A 137 -6.33 3.48 -5.64
N GLY A 138 -7.02 2.69 -4.80
CA GLY A 138 -6.50 2.24 -3.52
C GLY A 138 -7.28 1.08 -2.92
N LEU A 139 -6.56 0.21 -2.22
CA LEU A 139 -7.09 -0.90 -1.43
C LEU A 139 -6.39 -0.88 -0.08
N THR A 140 -7.16 -1.00 1.00
CA THR A 140 -6.62 -1.03 2.36
C THR A 140 -7.26 -2.16 3.16
N VAL A 141 -6.44 -2.95 3.83
CA VAL A 141 -6.88 -4.01 4.75
C VAL A 141 -6.33 -3.69 6.14
N VAL A 142 -7.21 -3.75 7.14
CA VAL A 142 -6.84 -3.60 8.55
C VAL A 142 -7.45 -4.74 9.33
N THR A 143 -6.61 -5.62 9.84
CA THR A 143 -7.00 -6.72 10.73
C THR A 143 -6.28 -6.62 12.07
N VAL A 144 -6.97 -7.01 13.13
CA VAL A 144 -6.41 -7.22 14.46
C VAL A 144 -7.17 -8.39 15.07
N ASP A 145 -6.46 -9.48 15.38
CA ASP A 145 -6.97 -10.61 16.15
C ASP A 145 -6.24 -10.66 17.51
N GLU A 146 -6.98 -10.55 18.62
CA GLU A 146 -6.39 -10.60 19.98
C GLU A 146 -5.63 -11.89 20.31
N HIS A 147 -5.82 -12.95 19.52
CA HIS A 147 -5.17 -14.25 19.68
C HIS A 147 -4.30 -14.63 18.48
N GLY A 148 -4.03 -13.69 17.57
CA GLY A 148 -3.24 -13.93 16.36
C GLY A 148 -2.45 -12.69 15.97
N ASP A 149 -2.62 -12.26 14.73
CA ASP A 149 -1.85 -11.17 14.15
C ASP A 149 -2.69 -9.92 13.89
N ALA A 150 -2.02 -8.79 13.86
CA ALA A 150 -2.52 -7.57 13.27
C ALA A 150 -1.86 -7.36 11.92
N ALA A 151 -2.63 -6.97 10.90
CA ALA A 151 -2.11 -6.62 9.59
C ALA A 151 -2.68 -5.28 9.11
N PHE A 152 -1.79 -4.43 8.64
CA PHE A 152 -2.12 -3.13 8.04
C PHE A 152 -1.53 -3.10 6.63
N VAL A 153 -2.40 -3.24 5.63
CA VAL A 153 -2.03 -3.31 4.21
C VAL A 153 -2.58 -2.09 3.50
N ASN A 154 -1.74 -1.36 2.76
CA ASN A 154 -2.16 -0.31 1.84
C ASN A 154 -1.53 -0.53 0.47
N ILE A 155 -2.39 -0.67 -0.54
CA ILE A 155 -2.04 -0.76 -1.95
C ILE A 155 -2.54 0.52 -2.61
N VAL A 156 -1.64 1.21 -3.30
CA VAL A 156 -1.89 2.50 -3.96
C VAL A 156 -1.57 2.36 -5.44
N GLY A 157 -2.40 2.94 -6.30
CA GLY A 157 -2.22 2.92 -7.75
C GLY A 157 -3.47 2.42 -8.46
N SER A 158 -3.41 2.28 -9.78
CA SER A 158 -4.52 1.76 -10.58
C SER A 158 -4.66 0.26 -10.32
N ILE A 159 -5.76 -0.14 -9.71
CA ILE A 159 -6.02 -1.54 -9.33
C ILE A 159 -7.01 -2.14 -10.32
N ASN A 160 -6.51 -3.04 -11.16
CA ASN A 160 -7.35 -3.80 -12.08
C ASN A 160 -8.13 -4.88 -11.31
N MET A 161 -9.42 -4.63 -11.05
CA MET A 161 -10.27 -5.56 -10.30
C MET A 161 -10.57 -6.87 -11.04
N ASP A 162 -10.57 -6.85 -12.38
CA ASP A 162 -10.71 -8.08 -13.16
C ASP A 162 -9.50 -8.99 -12.99
N ALA A 163 -8.29 -8.42 -13.03
CA ALA A 163 -7.05 -9.14 -12.75
C ALA A 163 -7.01 -9.64 -11.31
N LEU A 164 -7.42 -8.81 -10.33
CA LEU A 164 -7.47 -9.20 -8.91
C LEU A 164 -8.42 -10.38 -8.67
N GLY A 165 -9.62 -10.37 -9.26
CA GLY A 165 -10.59 -11.46 -9.14
C GLY A 165 -10.10 -12.77 -9.78
N LYS A 166 -9.39 -12.69 -10.91
CA LYS A 166 -8.75 -13.87 -11.54
C LYS A 166 -7.64 -14.44 -10.66
N LEU A 167 -6.81 -13.58 -10.06
CA LEU A 167 -5.76 -14.01 -9.14
C LEU A 167 -6.33 -14.63 -7.86
N GLY A 168 -7.41 -14.06 -7.31
CA GLY A 168 -8.13 -14.64 -6.17
C GLY A 168 -8.54 -16.10 -6.41
N LYS A 169 -9.06 -16.40 -7.61
CA LYS A 169 -9.40 -17.77 -8.02
C LYS A 169 -8.17 -18.66 -8.20
N LYS A 170 -7.08 -18.12 -8.74
CA LYS A 170 -5.82 -18.85 -8.96
C LYS A 170 -5.15 -19.27 -7.65
N PHE A 171 -5.26 -18.43 -6.63
CA PHE A 171 -4.66 -18.65 -5.31
C PHE A 171 -5.64 -19.21 -4.26
N ASP A 172 -6.85 -19.61 -4.68
CA ASP A 172 -7.91 -20.17 -3.83
C ASP A 172 -8.19 -19.29 -2.59
N ILE A 173 -8.28 -17.98 -2.79
CA ILE A 173 -8.54 -17.00 -1.72
C ILE A 173 -10.06 -16.91 -1.50
N PRO A 174 -10.60 -17.36 -0.35
CA PRO A 174 -12.04 -17.33 -0.09
C PRO A 174 -12.61 -15.89 -0.13
N GLY A 175 -13.73 -15.68 -0.81
CA GLY A 175 -14.51 -14.43 -0.76
C GLY A 175 -14.22 -13.37 -1.84
N LEU A 176 -13.24 -13.57 -2.73
CA LEU A 176 -12.99 -12.65 -3.87
C LEU A 176 -13.92 -12.90 -5.07
N ASP A 177 -14.65 -14.02 -5.08
CA ASP A 177 -15.57 -14.38 -6.16
C ASP A 177 -16.80 -13.46 -6.28
N ASP A 178 -17.17 -12.78 -5.20
CA ASP A 178 -18.39 -11.97 -5.12
C ASP A 178 -18.18 -10.49 -5.50
N ILE A 179 -16.95 -10.03 -5.73
CA ILE A 179 -16.63 -8.63 -6.09
C ILE A 179 -17.27 -8.20 -7.44
N LYS A 180 -17.69 -9.15 -8.28
CA LYS A 180 -18.30 -8.87 -9.59
C LYS A 180 -19.83 -8.67 -9.58
N LYS A 181 -20.52 -8.77 -8.43
CA LYS A 181 -21.99 -8.92 -8.43
C LYS A 181 -22.85 -7.65 -8.30
N ASP A 182 -22.29 -6.46 -8.14
CA ASP A 182 -23.09 -5.21 -8.14
C ASP A 182 -23.06 -4.51 -9.50
N LYS A 183 -23.76 -5.10 -10.48
CA LYS A 183 -24.33 -4.41 -11.64
C LYS A 183 -25.63 -5.11 -12.04
N ASP A 184 -26.69 -4.87 -11.28
CA ASP A 184 -28.09 -4.97 -11.73
C ASP A 184 -28.75 -3.59 -11.62
#